data_AF-A0A9N9PK45-F1
#
_entry.id   AF-A0A9N9PK45-F1
#
_cell.length_a   1.000
_cell.length_b   1.000
_cell.length_c   1.000
_cell.angle_alpha   90.00
_cell.angle_beta   90.00
_cell.angle_gamma   90.00
#
_symmetry.space_group_name_H-M   'P 1'
#
loop_
_entity.id
_entity.type
_entity.pdbx_description
1 polymer ?
#
loop_
_entity_poly.entity_id
_entity_poly.type
_entity_poly.pdbx_seq_one_letter_code
_entity_poly.pdbx_strand_id
1 'polypeptide(L)'
;SQSDFLFVILHELIHGLGFTSGYDDYINTTPQALTPQIMYTQSSNGITFNSFLEMVFDKCMVILPSGQRVSNITQQLNTFKGTFTNGQDFITKFKASSQYQLALQLMTDAITPNSLGLLPVNSTNVKNAIILETTLNPYRSGSSVSHLDYKTYTRTSDFLMRYLQERGISLRQSVALGGNYPNGPIGPNLRLFLQSIGYTIQYKPGPFDPIPGFNPFD
;
A
#
# COMPACT_ATOMS: atom_id res chain seq x y z
N SER A 1 9.33 -17.54 16.82
CA SER A 1 8.95 -17.28 15.43
C SER A 1 10.21 -17.37 14.59
N GLN A 2 10.28 -18.22 13.57
CA GLN A 2 11.42 -18.27 12.65
C GLN A 2 10.98 -17.60 11.34
N SER A 3 11.49 -16.40 11.11
CA SER A 3 11.36 -15.64 9.88
C SER A 3 12.71 -15.65 9.16
N ASP A 4 12.69 -15.80 7.84
CA ASP A 4 13.90 -15.65 7.03
C ASP A 4 14.35 -14.18 7.04
N PHE A 5 15.57 -13.92 7.49
CA PHE A 5 16.08 -12.55 7.64
C PHE A 5 16.14 -11.81 6.30
N LEU A 6 16.54 -12.49 5.20
CA LEU A 6 16.63 -11.86 3.89
C LEU A 6 15.24 -11.54 3.32
N PHE A 7 14.25 -12.40 3.56
CA PHE A 7 12.85 -12.10 3.25
C PHE A 7 12.42 -10.80 3.92
N VAL A 8 12.64 -10.68 5.24
CA VAL A 8 12.23 -9.50 6.02
C VAL A 8 12.93 -8.25 5.51
N ILE A 9 14.25 -8.29 5.31
CA ILE A 9 15.00 -7.13 4.80
C ILE A 9 14.49 -6.70 3.43
N LEU A 10 14.23 -7.64 2.52
CA LEU A 10 13.70 -7.29 1.19
C LEU A 10 12.29 -6.72 1.27
N HIS A 11 11.43 -7.28 2.13
CA HIS A 11 10.08 -6.79 2.35
C HIS A 11 10.08 -5.34 2.86
N GLU A 12 10.84 -5.06 3.92
CA GLU A 12 10.95 -3.71 4.48
C GLU A 12 11.67 -2.74 3.55
N LEU A 13 12.65 -3.21 2.77
CA LEU A 13 13.29 -2.38 1.74
C LEU A 13 12.26 -1.93 0.70
N ILE A 14 11.38 -2.82 0.24
CA ILE A 14 10.34 -2.49 -0.74
C ILE A 14 9.32 -1.50 -0.16
N HIS A 15 8.96 -1.61 1.11
CA HIS A 15 8.21 -0.54 1.80
C HIS A 15 8.96 0.80 1.76
N GLY A 16 10.26 0.81 2.07
CA GLY A 16 11.12 2.00 2.00
C GLY A 16 11.25 2.61 0.59
N LEU A 17 11.02 1.82 -0.46
CA LEU A 17 10.96 2.29 -1.86
C LEU A 17 9.57 2.80 -2.27
N GLY A 18 8.63 2.93 -1.33
CA GLY A 18 7.32 3.53 -1.56
C GLY A 18 6.18 2.55 -1.81
N PHE A 19 6.39 1.25 -1.55
CA PHE A 19 5.27 0.29 -1.50
C PHE A 19 4.54 0.40 -0.16
N THR A 20 3.89 1.53 0.13
CA THR A 20 3.08 1.68 1.34
C THR A 20 2.01 2.71 1.11
N SER A 21 0.77 2.43 1.53
CA SER A 21 -0.29 3.42 1.47
C SER A 21 -0.12 4.45 2.58
N GLY A 22 -0.48 5.71 2.28
CA GLY A 22 -0.63 6.76 3.28
C GLY A 22 -2.04 6.81 3.89
N TYR A 23 -2.91 5.87 3.53
CA TYR A 23 -4.26 5.77 4.07
C TYR A 23 -4.31 4.98 5.37
N ASP A 24 -4.91 5.59 6.38
CA ASP A 24 -5.22 4.93 7.65
C ASP A 24 -6.40 5.64 8.34
N ASP A 25 -6.80 5.15 9.51
CA ASP A 25 -7.71 5.89 10.37
C ASP A 25 -6.95 6.82 11.33
N TYR A 26 -6.77 8.07 10.87
CA TYR A 26 -6.17 9.15 11.67
C TYR A 26 -7.19 9.88 12.57
N ILE A 27 -8.46 9.46 12.55
CA ILE A 27 -9.58 10.18 13.16
C ILE A 27 -10.12 9.46 14.40
N ASN A 28 -10.08 8.12 14.41
CA ASN A 28 -10.70 7.28 15.41
C ASN A 28 -9.67 6.45 16.18
N THR A 29 -9.96 6.17 17.45
CA THR A 29 -9.15 5.27 18.27
C THR A 29 -9.30 3.81 17.86
N THR A 30 -10.46 3.46 17.30
CA THR A 30 -10.72 2.16 16.65
C THR A 30 -11.02 2.44 15.17
N PRO A 31 -10.35 1.77 14.21
CA PRO A 31 -10.56 2.04 12.80
C PRO A 31 -12.02 1.91 12.36
N GLN A 32 -12.54 2.98 11.76
CA GLN A 32 -13.91 3.16 11.26
C GLN A 32 -13.95 3.96 9.95
N ALA A 33 -12.96 4.80 9.68
CA ALA A 33 -12.88 5.63 8.49
C ALA A 33 -11.45 5.61 7.91
N LEU A 34 -11.33 5.60 6.60
CA LEU A 34 -10.02 5.58 5.94
C LEU A 34 -9.76 6.93 5.26
N THR A 35 -8.68 7.59 5.67
CA THR A 35 -8.27 8.89 5.13
C THR A 35 -6.77 8.91 4.85
N PRO A 36 -6.29 9.73 3.89
CA PRO A 36 -4.87 10.02 3.79
C PRO A 36 -4.37 10.76 5.03
N GLN A 37 -3.05 10.90 5.15
CA GLN A 37 -2.45 11.70 6.23
C GLN A 37 -2.98 13.13 6.24
N ILE A 38 -3.31 13.63 7.43
CA ILE A 38 -3.90 14.96 7.65
C ILE A 38 -2.78 15.98 7.81
N MET A 39 -2.74 16.99 6.93
CA MET A 39 -1.83 18.13 7.07
C MET A 39 -2.59 19.35 7.57
N TYR A 40 -2.03 20.00 8.59
CA TYR A 40 -2.56 21.21 9.18
C TYR A 40 -1.44 22.14 9.64
N THR A 41 -1.77 23.42 9.79
CA THR A 41 -0.90 24.42 10.39
C THR A 41 -1.45 24.81 11.76
N GLN A 42 -0.60 24.82 12.79
CA GLN A 42 -0.97 25.24 14.13
C GLN A 42 -0.57 26.70 14.37
N SER A 43 -1.45 27.46 15.00
CA SER A 43 -1.26 28.86 15.37
C SER A 43 -1.81 29.12 16.78
N SER A 44 -1.60 30.34 17.31
CA SER A 44 -2.20 30.77 18.58
C SER A 44 -3.73 30.73 18.58
N ASN A 45 -4.36 30.81 17.39
CA ASN A 45 -5.82 30.85 17.23
C ASN A 45 -6.43 29.48 16.92
N GLY A 46 -5.63 28.40 16.94
CA GLY A 46 -6.06 27.04 16.66
C GLY A 46 -5.35 26.42 15.47
N ILE A 47 -6.04 25.47 14.83
CA ILE A 47 -5.54 24.61 13.76
C ILE A 47 -6.24 24.95 12.44
N THR A 48 -5.48 25.23 11.39
CA THR A 48 -6.01 25.37 10.04
C THR A 48 -5.74 24.10 9.26
N PHE A 49 -6.79 23.45 8.75
CA PHE A 49 -6.64 22.29 7.88
C PHE A 49 -6.13 22.72 6.50
N ASN A 50 -5.03 22.11 6.06
CA ASN A 50 -4.44 22.40 4.76
C ASN A 50 -4.98 21.43 3.71
N SER A 51 -4.75 20.14 3.95
CA SER A 51 -5.10 19.06 3.02
C SER A 51 -4.93 17.66 3.62
N PHE A 52 -5.61 16.68 3.05
CA PHE A 52 -5.22 15.28 3.07
C PHE A 52 -4.12 15.04 2.02
N LEU A 53 -3.02 14.42 2.44
CA LEU A 53 -1.84 14.17 1.61
C LEU A 53 -1.73 12.71 1.21
N GLU A 54 -1.52 12.49 -0.09
CA GLU A 54 -1.30 11.17 -0.66
C GLU A 54 0.19 10.87 -0.79
N MET A 55 0.55 9.62 -0.53
CA MET A 55 1.83 9.04 -0.92
C MET A 55 1.80 8.59 -2.39
N VAL A 56 2.96 8.27 -2.96
CA VAL A 56 3.06 7.83 -4.36
C VAL A 56 2.29 6.53 -4.64
N PHE A 57 2.22 5.64 -3.65
CA PHE A 57 1.41 4.42 -3.69
C PHE A 57 -0.06 4.71 -3.94
N ASP A 58 -0.62 5.69 -3.22
CA ASP A 58 -2.04 6.02 -3.24
C ASP A 58 -2.49 6.49 -4.63
N LYS A 59 -1.58 7.13 -5.39
CA LYS A 59 -1.82 7.53 -6.79
C LYS A 59 -2.07 6.34 -7.71
N CYS A 60 -1.55 5.16 -7.37
CA CYS A 60 -1.78 3.93 -8.11
C CYS A 60 -3.05 3.20 -7.64
N MET A 61 -3.62 3.56 -6.48
CA MET A 61 -4.74 2.83 -5.88
C MET A 61 -6.06 3.11 -6.61
N VAL A 62 -6.83 2.05 -6.86
CA VAL A 62 -8.13 2.06 -7.53
C VAL A 62 -9.15 1.23 -6.76
N ILE A 63 -10.42 1.62 -6.87
CA ILE A 63 -11.58 0.85 -6.43
C ILE A 63 -11.97 -0.12 -7.54
N LEU A 64 -12.19 -1.38 -7.19
CA LEU A 64 -12.57 -2.46 -8.09
C LEU A 64 -14.06 -2.78 -7.92
N PRO A 65 -14.77 -3.17 -9.00
CA PRO A 65 -14.30 -3.29 -10.39
C PRO A 65 -14.38 -1.98 -11.20
N SER A 66 -14.77 -0.85 -10.59
CA SER A 66 -15.05 0.39 -11.32
C SER A 66 -13.80 1.03 -11.96
N GLY A 67 -12.63 0.81 -11.38
CA GLY A 67 -11.39 1.47 -11.76
C GLY A 67 -11.27 2.92 -11.30
N GLN A 68 -12.21 3.38 -10.46
CA GLN A 68 -12.16 4.72 -9.91
C GLN A 68 -10.88 4.89 -9.09
N ARG A 69 -10.08 5.90 -9.43
CA ARG A 69 -8.85 6.23 -8.70
C ARG A 69 -9.21 6.73 -7.30
N VAL A 70 -8.51 6.21 -6.29
CA VAL A 70 -8.69 6.67 -4.91
C VAL A 70 -8.29 8.16 -4.78
N SER A 71 -7.37 8.67 -5.61
CA SER A 71 -7.08 10.10 -5.67
C SER A 71 -8.28 11.00 -6.01
N ASN A 72 -9.30 10.49 -6.69
CA ASN A 72 -10.54 11.24 -6.90
C ASN A 72 -11.33 11.39 -5.59
N ILE A 73 -11.21 10.41 -4.69
CA ILE A 73 -11.76 10.49 -3.33
C ILE A 73 -10.95 11.50 -2.52
N THR A 74 -9.61 11.46 -2.58
CA THR A 74 -8.74 12.47 -1.91
C THR A 74 -9.09 13.89 -2.32
N GLN A 75 -9.32 14.13 -3.61
CA GLN A 75 -9.72 15.44 -4.11
C GLN A 75 -11.05 15.90 -3.48
N GLN A 76 -12.03 15.00 -3.38
CA GLN A 76 -13.31 15.29 -2.73
C GLN A 76 -13.16 15.50 -1.22
N LEU A 77 -12.37 14.69 -0.52
CA LEU A 77 -12.04 14.90 0.89
C LEU A 77 -11.42 16.28 1.11
N ASN A 78 -10.54 16.71 0.20
CA ASN A 78 -9.87 18.01 0.24
C ASN A 78 -10.78 19.21 -0.02
N THR A 79 -12.05 19.01 -0.39
CA THR A 79 -13.05 20.08 -0.41
C THR A 79 -13.52 20.49 0.99
N PHE A 80 -13.30 19.64 2.01
CA PHE A 80 -13.43 20.03 3.40
C PHE A 80 -12.35 21.07 3.72
N LYS A 81 -12.73 22.23 4.24
CA LYS A 81 -11.82 23.34 4.56
C LYS A 81 -12.25 24.01 5.87
N GLY A 82 -11.29 24.62 6.57
CA GLY A 82 -11.61 25.45 7.72
C GLY A 82 -10.45 25.64 8.70
N THR A 83 -10.74 26.48 9.68
CA THR A 83 -9.94 26.65 10.90
C THR A 83 -10.76 26.16 12.09
N PHE A 84 -10.07 25.51 13.01
CA PHE A 84 -10.64 24.73 14.11
C PHE A 84 -9.96 25.13 15.40
N THR A 85 -10.70 25.14 16.51
CA THR A 85 -10.14 25.56 17.79
C THR A 85 -9.03 24.62 18.28
N ASN A 86 -9.17 23.32 18.00
CA ASN A 86 -8.21 22.27 18.34
C ASN A 86 -8.51 21.00 17.51
N GLY A 87 -7.74 19.93 17.72
CA GLY A 87 -7.91 18.67 17.00
C GLY A 87 -9.27 18.00 17.23
N GLN A 88 -9.86 18.14 18.42
CA GLN A 88 -11.18 17.56 18.71
C GLN A 88 -12.30 18.29 17.96
N ASP A 89 -12.21 19.62 17.85
CA ASP A 89 -13.14 20.42 17.04
C ASP A 89 -13.03 20.04 15.55
N PHE A 90 -11.80 19.86 15.05
CA PHE A 90 -11.57 19.34 13.70
C PHE A 90 -12.24 17.98 13.49
N ILE A 91 -11.98 16.99 14.37
CA ILE A 91 -12.56 15.65 14.26
C ILE A 91 -14.08 15.72 14.29
N THR A 92 -14.65 16.50 15.21
CA THR A 92 -16.11 16.63 15.37
C THR A 92 -16.75 17.20 14.10
N LYS A 93 -16.19 18.28 13.56
CA LYS A 93 -16.71 18.92 12.34
C LYS A 93 -16.46 18.08 11.09
N PHE A 94 -15.32 17.40 10.99
CA PHE A 94 -15.05 16.48 9.89
C PHE A 94 -16.05 15.32 9.89
N LYS A 95 -16.29 14.68 11.05
CA LYS A 95 -17.29 13.60 11.17
C LYS A 95 -18.71 14.03 10.79
N ALA A 96 -19.07 15.28 11.04
CA ALA A 96 -20.37 15.85 10.66
C ALA A 96 -20.46 16.26 9.17
N SER A 97 -19.33 16.26 8.44
CA SER A 97 -19.29 16.65 7.02
C SER A 97 -19.71 15.51 6.08
N SER A 98 -20.10 15.87 4.85
CA SER A 98 -20.36 14.88 3.81
C SER A 98 -19.09 14.13 3.38
N GLN A 99 -17.91 14.75 3.52
CA GLN A 99 -16.63 14.13 3.17
C GLN A 99 -16.32 12.92 4.05
N TYR A 100 -16.78 12.90 5.31
CA TYR A 100 -16.57 11.73 6.17
C TYR A 100 -17.29 10.48 5.66
N GLN A 101 -18.41 10.62 4.95
CA GLN A 101 -19.09 9.48 4.32
C GLN A 101 -18.22 8.79 3.26
N LEU A 102 -17.39 9.55 2.55
CA LEU A 102 -16.42 8.99 1.60
C LEU A 102 -15.35 8.17 2.33
N ALA A 103 -14.89 8.64 3.49
CA ALA A 103 -13.92 7.91 4.31
C ALA A 103 -14.51 6.63 4.93
N LEU A 104 -15.79 6.63 5.30
CA LEU A 104 -16.52 5.44 5.74
C LEU A 104 -16.69 4.42 4.61
N GLN A 105 -17.04 4.89 3.40
CA GLN A 105 -17.14 4.02 2.23
C GLN A 105 -15.78 3.38 1.91
N LEU A 106 -14.70 4.15 1.91
CA LEU A 106 -13.38 3.62 1.62
C LEU A 106 -12.89 2.64 2.71
N MET A 107 -13.28 2.84 3.97
CA MET A 107 -13.05 1.84 5.02
C MET A 107 -13.81 0.54 4.73
N THR A 108 -15.06 0.63 4.25
CA THR A 108 -15.84 -0.55 3.84
C THR A 108 -15.15 -1.29 2.70
N ASP A 109 -14.64 -0.55 1.71
CA ASP A 109 -13.86 -1.13 0.62
C ASP A 109 -12.61 -1.81 1.20
N ALA A 110 -11.86 -1.16 2.10
CA ALA A 110 -10.63 -1.70 2.71
C ALA A 110 -10.78 -3.00 3.51
N ILE A 111 -12.02 -3.43 3.81
CA ILE A 111 -12.33 -4.70 4.49
C ILE A 111 -13.23 -5.62 3.65
N THR A 112 -13.46 -5.28 2.38
CA THR A 112 -14.22 -6.08 1.42
C THR A 112 -13.25 -6.77 0.46
N PRO A 113 -13.19 -8.11 0.41
CA PRO A 113 -12.28 -8.82 -0.48
C PRO A 113 -12.37 -8.36 -1.94
N ASN A 114 -11.21 -8.13 -2.56
CA ASN A 114 -11.08 -7.76 -3.99
C ASN A 114 -11.78 -6.43 -4.37
N SER A 115 -11.87 -5.51 -3.42
CA SER A 115 -12.45 -4.16 -3.62
C SER A 115 -11.42 -3.10 -4.00
N LEU A 116 -10.13 -3.31 -3.69
CA LEU A 116 -9.05 -2.36 -3.92
C LEU A 116 -7.89 -3.04 -4.64
N GLY A 117 -7.23 -2.29 -5.51
CA GLY A 117 -6.05 -2.74 -6.22
C GLY A 117 -5.12 -1.59 -6.59
N LEU A 118 -3.95 -1.95 -7.10
CA LEU A 118 -2.97 -1.04 -7.68
C LEU A 118 -3.01 -1.16 -9.19
N LEU A 119 -3.10 -0.02 -9.86
CA LEU A 119 -3.04 0.08 -11.31
C LEU A 119 -1.99 1.15 -11.66
N PRO A 120 -1.06 0.90 -12.60
CA PRO A 120 -0.13 1.93 -13.07
C PRO A 120 -0.86 3.23 -13.39
N VAL A 121 -0.28 4.39 -13.04
CA VAL A 121 -0.95 5.70 -13.16
C VAL A 121 -1.49 5.96 -14.57
N ASN A 122 -0.78 5.48 -15.59
CA ASN A 122 -1.15 5.67 -17.00
C ASN A 122 -2.04 4.55 -17.58
N SER A 123 -2.45 3.57 -16.77
CA SER A 123 -3.30 2.47 -17.20
C SER A 123 -4.76 2.69 -16.81
N THR A 124 -5.67 2.27 -17.68
CA THR A 124 -7.13 2.27 -17.44
C THR A 124 -7.73 0.86 -17.45
N ASN A 125 -6.93 -0.16 -17.80
CA ASN A 125 -7.42 -1.53 -17.84
C ASN A 125 -7.40 -2.17 -16.45
N VAL A 126 -8.53 -2.07 -15.74
CA VAL A 126 -8.76 -2.63 -14.41
C VAL A 126 -8.47 -4.13 -14.30
N LYS A 127 -8.56 -4.90 -15.39
CA LYS A 127 -8.25 -6.34 -15.35
C LYS A 127 -6.79 -6.62 -15.00
N ASN A 128 -5.91 -5.62 -15.16
CA ASN A 128 -4.50 -5.69 -14.83
C ASN A 128 -4.19 -5.13 -13.44
N ALA A 129 -5.21 -4.81 -12.63
CA ALA A 129 -4.99 -4.31 -11.28
C ALA A 129 -4.36 -5.40 -10.40
N ILE A 130 -3.35 -5.01 -9.63
CA ILE A 130 -2.69 -5.85 -8.63
C ILE A 130 -3.54 -5.76 -7.36
N ILE A 131 -4.12 -6.88 -6.91
CA ILE A 131 -5.14 -6.89 -5.86
C ILE A 131 -4.51 -6.61 -4.49
N LEU A 132 -5.09 -5.69 -3.72
CA LEU A 132 -4.63 -5.36 -2.38
C LEU A 132 -5.31 -6.21 -1.31
N GLU A 133 -4.61 -6.39 -0.20
CA GLU A 133 -5.13 -7.06 0.99
C GLU A 133 -6.29 -6.26 1.58
N THR A 134 -7.49 -6.82 1.40
CA THR A 134 -8.78 -6.24 1.80
C THR A 134 -9.66 -7.28 2.51
N THR A 135 -9.09 -8.43 2.88
CA THR A 135 -9.83 -9.53 3.54
C THR A 135 -9.79 -9.45 5.06
N LEU A 136 -8.94 -8.60 5.61
CA LEU A 136 -8.78 -8.39 7.05
C LEU A 136 -9.96 -7.59 7.61
N ASN A 137 -10.87 -8.28 8.29
CA ASN A 137 -12.01 -7.70 8.99
C ASN A 137 -12.00 -8.17 10.47
N PRO A 138 -11.78 -7.28 11.46
CA PRO A 138 -11.68 -5.82 11.32
C PRO A 138 -10.39 -5.37 10.60
N TYR A 139 -10.44 -4.14 10.07
CA TYR A 139 -9.30 -3.47 9.43
C TYR A 139 -8.05 -3.52 10.31
N ARG A 140 -6.88 -3.77 9.70
CA ARG A 140 -5.60 -3.81 10.40
C ARG A 140 -4.66 -2.75 9.84
N SER A 141 -4.47 -1.67 10.59
CA SER A 141 -3.49 -0.63 10.28
C SER A 141 -2.12 -1.23 9.99
N GLY A 142 -1.46 -0.70 8.96
CA GLY A 142 -0.19 -1.20 8.43
C GLY A 142 -0.26 -2.52 7.66
N SER A 143 -1.38 -3.25 7.68
CA SER A 143 -1.55 -4.50 6.92
C SER A 143 -2.55 -4.34 5.76
N SER A 144 -3.81 -4.04 6.10
CA SER A 144 -4.86 -3.75 5.13
C SER A 144 -4.42 -2.63 4.19
N VAL A 145 -4.73 -2.75 2.90
CA VAL A 145 -4.45 -1.79 1.80
C VAL A 145 -2.97 -1.45 1.51
N SER A 146 -2.04 -1.73 2.42
CA SER A 146 -0.59 -1.55 2.23
C SER A 146 0.14 -2.82 1.79
N HIS A 147 -0.58 -3.92 1.61
CA HIS A 147 -0.05 -5.21 1.18
C HIS A 147 -0.86 -5.79 0.04
N LEU A 148 -0.27 -6.77 -0.64
CA LEU A 148 -0.94 -7.59 -1.64
C LEU A 148 -1.82 -8.66 -0.98
N ASP A 149 -2.93 -9.00 -1.64
CA ASP A 149 -3.88 -10.02 -1.17
C ASP A 149 -3.17 -11.35 -0.86
N TYR A 150 -3.25 -11.77 0.40
CA TYR A 150 -2.45 -12.89 0.86
C TYR A 150 -2.75 -14.17 0.08
N LYS A 151 -4.03 -14.48 -0.12
CA LYS A 151 -4.46 -15.74 -0.75
C LYS A 151 -4.10 -15.77 -2.24
N THR A 152 -4.30 -14.66 -2.95
CA THR A 152 -4.05 -14.53 -4.39
C THR A 152 -2.57 -14.70 -4.71
N TYR A 153 -1.69 -14.15 -3.88
CA TYR A 153 -0.25 -14.12 -4.16
C TYR A 153 0.57 -15.15 -3.38
N THR A 154 -0.08 -16.00 -2.59
CA THR A 154 0.58 -17.15 -1.98
C THR A 154 0.97 -18.17 -3.06
N ARG A 155 2.23 -18.63 -3.03
CA ARG A 155 2.79 -19.57 -4.04
C ARG A 155 2.73 -19.04 -5.47
N THR A 156 2.83 -17.72 -5.64
CA THR A 156 3.07 -17.09 -6.95
C THR A 156 4.40 -16.35 -6.93
N SER A 157 4.82 -15.77 -8.05
CA SER A 157 6.04 -14.95 -8.12
C SER A 157 5.93 -13.61 -7.40
N ASP A 158 4.73 -13.17 -7.04
CA ASP A 158 4.45 -11.87 -6.38
C ASP A 158 4.16 -12.02 -4.88
N PHE A 159 4.78 -13.00 -4.22
CA PHE A 159 4.54 -13.33 -2.82
C PHE A 159 5.12 -12.33 -1.81
N LEU A 160 6.08 -11.49 -2.22
CA LEU A 160 6.96 -10.76 -1.31
C LEU A 160 6.21 -9.72 -0.46
N MET A 161 5.27 -8.99 -1.06
CA MET A 161 4.54 -7.91 -0.37
C MET A 161 3.20 -8.35 0.21
N ARG A 162 3.09 -9.62 0.62
CA ARG A 162 1.99 -10.08 1.47
C ARG A 162 2.25 -9.64 2.91
N TYR A 163 1.20 -9.38 3.69
CA TYR A 163 1.32 -8.94 5.08
C TYR A 163 1.85 -10.02 6.06
N LEU A 164 1.95 -11.28 5.62
CA LEU A 164 2.52 -12.37 6.40
C LEU A 164 3.55 -13.16 5.60
N GLN A 165 4.64 -13.49 6.27
CA GLN A 165 5.55 -14.55 5.84
C GLN A 165 5.10 -15.91 6.37
N GLU A 166 5.19 -16.95 5.53
CA GLU A 166 5.00 -18.33 5.96
C GLU A 166 6.15 -18.77 6.88
N ARG A 167 5.80 -19.21 8.10
CA ARG A 167 6.78 -19.60 9.12
C ARG A 167 7.57 -20.83 8.68
N GLY A 168 8.89 -20.80 8.91
CA GLY A 168 9.78 -21.91 8.55
C GLY A 168 10.06 -22.04 7.05
N ILE A 169 9.59 -21.09 6.23
CA ILE A 169 9.88 -21.04 4.79
C ILE A 169 10.94 -19.97 4.54
N SER A 170 12.09 -20.40 4.02
CA SER A 170 13.16 -19.52 3.53
C SER A 170 12.74 -18.76 2.28
N LEU A 171 13.39 -17.63 2.01
CA LEU A 171 13.16 -16.86 0.79
C LEU A 171 13.33 -17.70 -0.48
N ARG A 172 14.37 -18.55 -0.51
CA ARG A 172 14.65 -19.46 -1.63
C ARG A 172 13.50 -20.45 -1.85
N GLN A 173 12.95 -21.01 -0.77
CA GLN A 173 11.78 -21.88 -0.87
C GLN A 173 10.55 -21.13 -1.38
N SER A 174 10.31 -19.89 -0.93
CA SER A 174 9.22 -19.06 -1.46
C SER A 174 9.35 -18.81 -2.96
N VAL A 175 10.55 -18.51 -3.45
CA VAL A 175 10.83 -18.37 -4.90
C VAL A 175 10.55 -19.67 -5.65
N ALA A 176 10.96 -20.81 -5.10
CA ALA A 176 10.71 -22.11 -5.71
C ALA A 176 9.21 -22.45 -5.76
N LEU A 177 8.50 -22.22 -4.67
CA LEU A 177 7.05 -22.41 -4.56
C LEU A 177 6.27 -21.47 -5.49
N GLY A 178 6.80 -20.27 -5.73
CA GLY A 178 6.27 -19.29 -6.67
C GLY A 178 6.58 -19.56 -8.15
N GLY A 179 7.15 -20.74 -8.47
CA GLY A 179 7.42 -21.15 -9.84
C GLY A 179 8.82 -20.80 -10.36
N ASN A 180 9.79 -20.53 -9.48
CA ASN A 180 11.17 -20.18 -9.85
C ASN A 180 11.26 -18.98 -10.79
N TYR A 181 10.57 -17.89 -10.46
CA TYR A 181 10.62 -16.67 -11.26
C TYR A 181 12.09 -16.24 -11.51
N PRO A 182 12.53 -16.07 -12.77
CA PRO A 182 13.94 -15.85 -13.08
C PRO A 182 14.56 -14.63 -12.41
N ASN A 183 13.75 -13.62 -12.11
CA ASN A 183 14.25 -12.41 -11.46
C ASN A 183 14.11 -12.42 -9.93
N GLY A 184 13.99 -13.62 -9.33
CA GLY A 184 14.01 -13.85 -7.89
C GLY A 184 12.73 -13.43 -7.16
N PRO A 185 12.83 -12.89 -5.93
CA PRO A 185 11.68 -12.63 -5.06
C PRO A 185 10.89 -11.36 -5.40
N ILE A 186 11.46 -10.47 -6.23
CA ILE A 186 10.78 -9.26 -6.70
C ILE A 186 10.01 -9.63 -7.97
N GLY A 187 8.75 -10.02 -7.79
CA GLY A 187 7.86 -10.50 -8.85
C GLY A 187 7.49 -9.46 -9.91
N PRO A 188 6.83 -9.90 -11.00
CA PRO A 188 6.49 -9.03 -12.13
C PRO A 188 5.53 -7.89 -11.75
N ASN A 189 4.54 -8.12 -10.88
CA ASN A 189 3.61 -7.07 -10.47
C ASN A 189 4.30 -6.03 -9.60
N LEU A 190 5.19 -6.47 -8.69
CA LEU A 190 5.97 -5.55 -7.88
C LEU A 190 6.93 -4.70 -8.75
N ARG A 191 7.57 -5.31 -9.75
CA ARG A 191 8.39 -4.58 -10.73
C ARG A 191 7.57 -3.55 -11.50
N LEU A 192 6.38 -3.93 -11.97
CA LEU A 192 5.48 -3.03 -12.68
C LEU A 192 5.05 -1.85 -11.81
N PHE A 193 4.74 -2.09 -10.54
CA PHE A 193 4.45 -1.02 -9.58
C PHE A 193 5.64 -0.08 -9.41
N LEU A 194 6.84 -0.61 -9.14
CA LEU A 194 8.05 0.21 -8.97
C LEU A 194 8.36 1.05 -10.22
N GLN A 195 8.20 0.49 -11.43
CA GLN A 195 8.30 1.26 -12.68
C GLN A 195 7.28 2.38 -12.75
N SER A 196 6.05 2.11 -12.32
CA SER A 196 4.94 3.07 -12.36
C SER A 196 5.17 4.29 -11.47
N ILE A 197 5.98 4.15 -10.41
CA ILE A 197 6.34 5.24 -9.50
C ILE A 197 7.72 5.85 -9.81
N GLY A 198 8.36 5.44 -10.92
CA GLY A 198 9.55 6.10 -11.46
C GLY A 198 10.87 5.34 -11.31
N TYR A 199 10.89 4.11 -10.79
CA TYR A 199 12.11 3.32 -10.74
C TYR A 199 12.45 2.69 -12.08
N THR A 200 13.73 2.77 -12.46
CA THR A 200 14.26 1.99 -13.59
C THR A 200 14.54 0.56 -13.15
N ILE A 201 13.87 -0.41 -13.77
CA ILE A 201 14.13 -1.84 -13.50
C ILE A 201 15.21 -2.34 -14.44
N GLN A 202 16.33 -2.75 -13.87
CA GLN A 202 17.38 -3.45 -14.60
C GLN A 202 17.10 -4.96 -14.56
N TYR A 203 17.11 -5.58 -15.73
CA TYR A 203 17.05 -7.03 -15.88
C TYR A 203 18.48 -7.55 -15.97
N LYS A 204 18.94 -8.23 -14.91
CA LYS A 204 20.19 -8.99 -14.95
C LYS A 204 19.86 -10.46 -15.24
N PRO A 205 20.69 -11.20 -15.99
CA PRO A 205 20.42 -12.59 -16.39
C PRO A 205 20.34 -13.64 -15.27
N GLY A 206 20.50 -13.28 -13.99
CA GLY A 206 20.34 -14.22 -12.88
C GLY A 206 20.18 -13.53 -11.52
N PRO A 207 19.43 -14.12 -10.57
CA PRO A 207 19.25 -13.58 -9.22
C PRO A 207 20.44 -13.90 -8.29
N PHE A 208 21.37 -14.75 -8.73
CA PHE A 208 22.56 -15.19 -7.99
C PHE A 208 23.84 -15.13 -8.83
N ASP A 209 23.86 -14.36 -9.92
CA ASP A 209 25.11 -14.18 -10.65
C ASP A 209 26.12 -13.54 -9.70
N PRO A 210 27.33 -14.14 -9.54
CA PRO A 210 28.35 -13.55 -8.71
C PRO A 210 28.60 -12.13 -9.21
N ILE A 211 28.77 -11.20 -8.26
CA ILE A 211 29.23 -9.85 -8.59
C ILE A 211 30.46 -10.02 -9.48
N PRO A 212 30.50 -9.43 -10.69
CA PRO A 212 31.69 -9.51 -11.53
C PRO A 212 32.89 -9.02 -10.74
N GLY A 213 33.82 -9.92 -10.41
CA GLY A 213 35.01 -9.63 -9.61
C GLY A 213 34.96 -10.03 -8.12
N PHE A 214 33.97 -10.78 -7.65
CA PHE A 214 33.93 -11.29 -6.27
C PHE A 214 33.96 -12.83 -6.25
N ASN A 215 35.15 -13.41 -6.05
CA ASN A 215 35.30 -14.80 -5.63
C ASN A 215 35.40 -14.81 -4.10
N PRO A 216 34.43 -15.36 -3.35
CA PRO A 216 34.52 -15.45 -1.89
C PRO A 216 35.54 -16.51 -1.41
N PHE A 217 36.30 -17.13 -2.33
CA PHE A 217 37.35 -18.10 -2.05
C PHE A 217 38.69 -17.78 -2.76
N ASP A 218 38.91 -16.55 -3.22
CA ASP A 218 40.26 -16.03 -3.54
C ASP A 218 40.68 -14.97 -2.52
#